data_AF-A0A6C1C944-F1
#
_entry.id   AF-A0A6C1C944-F1
#
_cell.length_a   1.000
_cell.length_b   1.000
_cell.length_c   1.000
_cell.angle_alpha   90.00
_cell.angle_beta   90.00
_cell.angle_gamma   90.00
#
_symmetry.space_group_name_H-M   'P 1'
#
loop_
_entity.id
_entity.type
_entity.pdbx_description
1 polymer ?
#
loop_
_entity_poly.entity_id
_entity_poly.type
_entity_poly.pdbx_seq_one_letter_code
_entity_poly.pdbx_strand_id
1 'polypeptide(L)'
;MADSVLVRCPVCRREHHYAPPVYPCGCGAPVALPLLTSVAATQVRHRTWAGSWISVRCPACGRVDEWPQPELGCGCGTTLRVPVAREPADDAPAPVRRQPAAEGLAAAPPRQPVPRPPFRPVTIRTAQDARRAAAEYLRWLGFEQVQVAARTPASGIDVRGTGVLAHVDPSTAPAGLRAVETLWLNGLNDSAEAVCFALAGYAPEARERADELALPLFVLDLTGTPSPVNDAAHHLLRTRR
;
A
#
# COMPACT_ATOMS: atom_id res chain seq x y z
N MET A 1 3.68 -32.50 18.51
CA MET A 1 2.56 -32.85 17.61
C MET A 1 2.05 -31.52 17.07
N ALA A 2 1.94 -31.36 15.75
CA ALA A 2 1.44 -30.11 15.20
C ALA A 2 -0.06 -30.05 15.46
N ASP A 3 -0.52 -29.08 16.25
CA ASP A 3 -1.95 -28.87 16.49
C ASP A 3 -2.63 -28.53 15.16
N SER A 4 -3.34 -29.52 14.62
CA SER A 4 -4.11 -29.35 13.38
C SER A 4 -5.55 -28.97 13.71
N VAL A 5 -6.10 -28.00 13.00
CA VAL A 5 -7.47 -27.53 13.14
C VAL A 5 -8.31 -28.03 11.98
N LEU A 6 -9.57 -28.41 12.25
CA LEU A 6 -10.53 -28.75 11.21
C LEU A 6 -11.12 -27.47 10.59
N VAL A 7 -11.00 -27.35 9.28
CA VAL A 7 -11.51 -26.23 8.48
C VAL A 7 -12.52 -26.77 7.48
N ARG A 8 -13.76 -26.28 7.56
CA ARG A 8 -14.85 -26.68 6.65
C ARG A 8 -14.99 -25.67 5.51
N CYS A 9 -15.00 -26.16 4.27
CA CYS A 9 -15.28 -25.34 3.10
C CYS A 9 -16.74 -24.79 3.14
N PRO A 10 -16.99 -23.47 2.99
CA PRO A 10 -18.34 -22.93 2.96
C PRO A 10 -19.08 -23.26 1.66
N VAL A 11 -18.38 -23.68 0.60
CA VAL A 11 -18.96 -24.00 -0.71
C VAL A 11 -19.33 -25.48 -0.80
N CYS A 12 -18.36 -26.39 -0.72
CA CYS A 12 -18.59 -27.83 -0.88
C CYS A 12 -18.75 -28.61 0.43
N ARG A 13 -18.63 -27.93 1.59
CA ARG A 13 -18.77 -28.50 2.95
C ARG A 13 -17.76 -29.59 3.32
N ARG A 14 -16.74 -29.85 2.48
CA ARG A 14 -15.63 -30.75 2.79
C ARG A 14 -14.80 -30.20 3.96
N GLU A 15 -14.40 -31.09 4.84
CA GLU A 15 -13.53 -30.80 5.99
C GLU A 15 -12.07 -31.07 5.66
N HIS A 16 -11.20 -30.22 6.17
CA HIS A 16 -9.76 -30.25 5.93
C HIS A 16 -9.01 -30.13 7.24
N HIS A 17 -7.94 -30.90 7.39
CA HIS A 17 -6.97 -30.66 8.45
C HIS A 17 -6.00 -29.57 8.01
N TYR A 18 -5.93 -28.49 8.79
CA TYR A 18 -5.02 -27.38 8.56
C TYR A 18 -4.05 -27.26 9.72
N ALA A 19 -2.74 -27.33 9.43
CA ALA A 19 -1.69 -27.07 10.41
C ALA A 19 -1.15 -25.65 10.17
N PRO A 20 -1.28 -24.72 11.13
CA PRO A 20 -0.80 -23.36 10.95
C PRO A 20 0.73 -23.32 10.86
N PRO A 21 1.31 -22.48 9.98
CA PRO A 21 2.74 -22.20 10.00
C PRO A 21 3.11 -21.44 11.29
N VAL A 22 4.33 -21.68 11.76
CA VAL A 22 4.96 -20.96 12.87
C VAL A 22 5.99 -20.01 12.30
N TYR A 23 5.94 -18.74 12.70
CA TYR A 23 6.82 -17.70 12.18
C TYR A 23 7.86 -17.24 13.23
N PRO A 24 9.07 -16.85 12.80
CA PRO A 24 10.10 -16.36 13.71
C PRO A 24 9.89 -14.86 14.02
N CYS A 25 9.55 -14.52 15.27
CA CYS A 25 9.56 -13.11 15.70
C CYS A 25 10.99 -12.55 15.69
N GLY A 26 11.15 -11.23 15.55
CA GLY A 26 12.44 -10.55 15.65
C GLY A 26 13.19 -10.76 16.98
N CYS A 27 12.52 -11.22 18.04
CA CYS A 27 13.16 -11.64 19.31
C CYS A 27 13.68 -13.09 19.30
N GLY A 28 13.44 -13.85 18.23
CA GLY A 28 13.80 -15.27 18.10
C GLY A 28 12.74 -16.26 18.59
N ALA A 29 11.68 -15.79 19.24
CA ALA A 29 10.59 -16.66 19.69
C ALA A 29 9.66 -17.09 18.54
N PRO A 30 9.19 -18.35 18.53
CA PRO A 30 8.18 -18.81 17.57
C PRO A 30 6.82 -18.15 17.86
N VAL A 31 6.18 -17.65 16.81
CA VAL A 31 4.82 -17.09 16.85
C VAL A 31 3.90 -18.01 16.07
N ALA A 32 2.97 -18.65 16.78
CA ALA A 32 1.87 -19.40 16.19
C ALA A 32 0.64 -18.49 16.08
N LEU A 33 0.00 -18.49 14.92
CA LEU A 33 -1.23 -17.71 14.72
C LEU A 33 -2.39 -18.37 15.49
N PRO A 34 -3.10 -17.65 16.37
CA PRO A 34 -4.16 -18.23 17.19
C PRO A 34 -5.40 -18.53 16.35
N LEU A 35 -5.51 -19.73 15.78
CA LEU A 35 -6.64 -20.11 14.94
C LEU A 35 -7.95 -20.22 15.76
N LEU A 36 -9.07 -19.73 15.21
CA LEU A 36 -10.40 -19.90 15.79
C LEU A 36 -11.06 -21.15 15.23
N THR A 37 -11.28 -22.16 16.07
CA THR A 37 -11.86 -23.44 15.65
C THR A 37 -13.39 -23.42 15.52
N SER A 38 -14.05 -22.49 16.21
CA SER A 38 -15.51 -22.33 16.22
C SER A 38 -16.04 -21.37 15.17
N VAL A 39 -15.17 -20.63 14.48
CA VAL A 39 -15.55 -19.66 13.44
C VAL A 39 -15.45 -20.31 12.07
N ALA A 40 -16.46 -20.10 11.23
CA ALA A 40 -16.46 -20.64 9.88
C ALA A 40 -15.41 -19.94 9.00
N ALA A 41 -14.68 -20.73 8.21
CA ALA A 41 -13.80 -20.19 7.18
C ALA A 41 -14.61 -19.50 6.08
N THR A 42 -14.08 -18.39 5.58
CA THR A 42 -14.71 -17.59 4.52
C THR A 42 -14.05 -17.87 3.18
N GLN A 43 -14.84 -17.76 2.11
CA GLN A 43 -14.31 -17.85 0.75
C GLN A 43 -13.54 -16.57 0.41
N VAL A 44 -12.30 -16.72 -0.02
CA VAL A 44 -11.54 -15.62 -0.63
C VAL A 44 -12.04 -15.43 -2.06
N ARG A 45 -12.81 -14.36 -2.27
CA ARG A 45 -13.26 -13.94 -3.61
C ARG A 45 -12.31 -12.94 -4.25
N HIS A 46 -11.74 -12.06 -3.42
CA HIS A 46 -10.80 -11.03 -3.79
C HIS A 46 -9.65 -11.03 -2.78
N ARG A 47 -8.42 -10.89 -3.25
CA ARG A 47 -7.25 -10.66 -2.40
C ARG A 47 -6.89 -9.18 -2.45
N THR A 48 -6.77 -8.59 -1.27
CA THR A 48 -6.17 -7.27 -1.06
C THR A 48 -4.98 -7.45 -0.13
N TRP A 49 -3.99 -6.56 -0.20
CA TRP A 49 -2.81 -6.63 0.65
C TRP A 49 -3.17 -6.50 2.12
N ALA A 50 -3.99 -5.53 2.50
CA ALA A 50 -4.50 -5.43 3.88
C ALA A 50 -5.24 -6.71 4.32
N GLY A 51 -5.89 -7.41 3.39
CA GLY A 51 -6.48 -8.71 3.64
C GLY A 51 -5.46 -9.85 3.72
N SER A 52 -4.29 -9.74 3.12
CA SER A 52 -3.27 -10.80 3.09
C SER A 52 -2.41 -10.86 4.35
N TRP A 53 -2.55 -9.89 5.25
CA TRP A 53 -1.78 -9.80 6.49
C TRP A 53 -2.69 -9.78 7.73
N ILE A 54 -2.15 -10.23 8.85
CA ILE A 54 -2.78 -10.16 10.17
C ILE A 54 -1.77 -9.76 11.24
N SER A 55 -2.15 -8.81 12.07
CA SER A 55 -1.37 -8.40 13.22
C SER A 55 -1.53 -9.39 14.36
N VAL A 56 -0.41 -9.94 14.85
CA VAL A 56 -0.39 -10.85 16.00
C VAL A 56 0.69 -10.42 16.97
N ARG A 57 0.33 -10.41 18.27
CA ARG A 57 1.24 -10.14 19.36
C ARG A 57 2.11 -11.35 19.65
N CYS A 58 3.42 -11.16 19.73
CA CYS A 58 4.35 -12.18 20.20
C CYS A 58 4.12 -12.46 21.70
N PRO A 59 3.88 -13.71 22.12
CA PRO A 59 3.67 -14.02 23.54
C PRO A 59 4.94 -13.88 24.39
N ALA A 60 6.13 -13.86 23.78
CA ALA A 60 7.40 -13.77 24.50
C ALA A 60 7.86 -12.31 24.73
N CYS A 61 7.79 -11.46 23.71
CA CYS A 61 8.29 -10.07 23.80
C CYS A 61 7.19 -9.00 23.73
N GLY A 62 5.93 -9.39 23.50
CA GLY A 62 4.79 -8.46 23.43
C GLY A 62 4.71 -7.59 22.16
N ARG A 63 5.68 -7.70 21.23
CA ARG A 63 5.66 -6.96 19.97
C ARG A 63 4.48 -7.40 19.09
N VAL A 64 3.79 -6.45 18.50
CA VAL A 64 2.76 -6.71 17.47
C VAL A 64 3.44 -6.54 16.11
N ASP A 65 3.44 -7.61 15.31
CA ASP A 65 3.97 -7.63 13.94
C ASP A 65 2.92 -8.20 12.99
N GLU A 66 3.08 -7.94 11.69
CA GLU A 66 2.20 -8.44 10.63
C GLU A 66 2.72 -9.77 10.06
N TRP A 67 1.83 -10.76 9.97
CA TRP A 67 2.12 -12.09 9.45
C TRP A 67 1.13 -12.48 8.35
N PRO A 68 1.51 -13.37 7.42
CA PRO A 68 0.61 -13.80 6.35
C PRO A 68 -0.69 -14.40 6.89
N GLN A 69 -1.84 -13.94 6.39
CA GLN A 69 -3.14 -14.51 6.72
C GLN A 69 -3.22 -15.97 6.24
N PRO A 70 -3.56 -16.93 7.13
CA PRO A 70 -3.74 -18.34 6.79
C PRO A 70 -4.80 -18.58 5.71
N GLU A 71 -4.40 -19.22 4.62
CA GLU A 71 -5.29 -19.62 3.53
C GLU A 71 -5.11 -21.10 3.17
N LEU A 72 -6.19 -21.75 2.75
CA LEU A 72 -6.25 -23.17 2.40
C LEU A 72 -7.00 -23.36 1.06
N GLY A 73 -6.38 -24.07 0.12
CA GLY A 73 -7.06 -24.49 -1.11
C GLY A 73 -7.92 -25.73 -0.88
N CYS A 74 -9.20 -25.67 -1.24
CA CYS A 74 -10.07 -26.83 -1.31
C CYS A 74 -10.01 -27.47 -2.70
N GLY A 75 -10.06 -28.80 -2.79
CA GLY A 75 -10.11 -29.53 -4.08
C GLY A 75 -11.31 -29.22 -4.97
N CYS A 76 -12.33 -28.47 -4.49
CA CYS A 76 -13.40 -27.93 -5.33
C CYS A 76 -13.03 -26.63 -6.06
N GLY A 77 -11.81 -26.12 -5.90
CA GLY A 77 -11.33 -24.87 -6.48
C GLY A 77 -11.52 -23.63 -5.61
N THR A 78 -12.13 -23.77 -4.42
CA THR A 78 -12.33 -22.63 -3.50
C THR A 78 -11.08 -22.40 -2.64
N THR A 79 -10.62 -21.14 -2.56
CA THR A 79 -9.63 -20.72 -1.56
C THR A 79 -10.33 -20.23 -0.30
N LEU A 80 -9.95 -20.81 0.83
CA LEU A 80 -10.53 -20.57 2.15
C LEU A 80 -9.60 -19.71 2.98
N ARG A 81 -10.17 -18.76 3.71
CA ARG A 81 -9.45 -18.02 4.74
C ARG A 81 -9.69 -18.70 6.09
N VAL A 82 -8.64 -19.17 6.72
CA VAL A 82 -8.73 -19.79 8.05
C VAL A 82 -8.85 -18.66 9.08
N PRO A 83 -9.87 -18.66 9.94
CA PRO A 83 -10.08 -17.59 10.89
C PRO A 83 -9.03 -17.64 11.99
N VAL A 84 -8.48 -16.47 12.30
CA VAL A 84 -7.48 -16.25 13.33
C VAL A 84 -8.10 -15.29 14.35
N ALA A 85 -7.88 -15.56 15.64
CA ALA A 85 -8.24 -14.66 16.71
C ALA A 85 -7.42 -13.38 16.50
N ARG A 86 -8.11 -12.35 16.03
CA ARG A 86 -7.57 -11.01 16.11
C ARG A 86 -7.64 -10.65 17.58
N GLU A 87 -6.53 -10.21 18.16
CA GLU A 87 -6.69 -9.29 19.28
C GLU A 87 -7.58 -8.17 18.72
N PRO A 88 -8.64 -7.75 19.43
CA PRO A 88 -9.26 -6.50 19.07
C PRO A 88 -8.10 -5.53 18.97
N ALA A 89 -7.88 -4.98 17.77
CA ALA A 89 -7.23 -3.70 17.72
C ALA A 89 -7.95 -2.86 18.76
N ASP A 90 -7.24 -1.98 19.47
CA ASP A 90 -7.87 -0.80 20.06
C ASP A 90 -8.43 0.09 18.92
N ASP A 91 -9.29 -0.49 18.09
CA ASP A 91 -10.27 0.10 17.19
C ASP A 91 -11.63 0.17 17.92
N ALA A 92 -11.64 0.10 19.25
CA ALA A 92 -12.54 0.95 19.99
C ALA A 92 -11.90 2.35 19.97
N PRO A 93 -12.50 3.37 19.30
CA PRO A 93 -12.15 4.73 19.67
C PRO A 93 -12.35 4.81 21.19
N ALA A 94 -11.27 5.12 21.92
CA ALA A 94 -11.35 5.36 23.35
C ALA A 94 -12.61 6.19 23.63
N PRO A 95 -13.43 5.85 24.65
CA PRO A 95 -14.66 6.58 24.90
C PRO A 95 -14.27 8.04 25.09
N VAL A 96 -14.54 8.84 24.07
CA VAL A 96 -14.48 10.28 24.13
C VAL A 96 -15.45 10.60 25.25
N ARG A 97 -14.92 10.97 26.42
CA ARG A 97 -15.73 11.60 27.46
C ARG A 97 -16.49 12.69 26.73
N ARG A 98 -17.80 12.54 26.61
CA ARG A 98 -18.67 13.61 26.15
C ARG A 98 -18.44 14.74 27.14
N GLN A 99 -17.61 15.69 26.73
CA GLN A 99 -17.64 17.00 27.30
C GLN A 99 -19.09 17.49 27.13
N PRO A 100 -19.73 17.99 28.20
CA PRO A 100 -21.05 18.59 28.05
C PRO A 100 -20.96 19.63 26.94
N ALA A 101 -21.96 19.64 26.07
CA ALA A 101 -22.06 20.54 24.94
C ALA A 101 -21.79 21.98 25.42
N ALA A 102 -20.58 22.46 25.15
CA ALA A 102 -20.31 23.87 25.12
C ALA A 102 -20.89 24.36 23.80
N GLU A 103 -22.10 24.88 23.88
CA GLU A 103 -22.65 25.78 22.89
C GLU A 103 -21.57 26.82 22.52
N GLY A 104 -21.22 26.85 21.24
CA GLY A 104 -20.42 27.92 20.64
C GLY A 104 -18.91 27.82 20.85
N LEU A 105 -18.23 26.94 20.11
CA LEU A 105 -16.89 27.26 19.61
C LEU A 105 -16.90 27.17 18.09
N ALA A 106 -16.68 28.33 17.50
CA ALA A 106 -16.65 28.57 16.06
C ALA A 106 -15.80 27.53 15.33
N ALA A 107 -16.27 27.16 14.13
CA ALA A 107 -15.49 26.43 13.15
C ALA A 107 -14.06 26.99 13.12
N ALA A 108 -13.07 26.11 13.37
CA ALA A 108 -11.68 26.47 13.17
C ALA A 108 -11.57 27.06 11.75
N PRO A 109 -10.97 28.26 11.59
CA PRO A 109 -10.86 28.86 10.28
C PRO A 109 -10.13 27.89 9.36
N PRO A 110 -10.51 27.80 8.08
CA PRO A 110 -9.78 26.98 7.12
C PRO A 110 -8.30 27.30 7.26
N ARG A 111 -7.47 26.26 7.52
CA ARG A 111 -6.01 26.42 7.57
C ARG A 111 -5.63 27.14 6.29
N GLN A 112 -5.17 28.38 6.44
CA GLN A 112 -4.82 29.18 5.28
C GLN A 112 -3.77 28.42 4.50
N PRO A 113 -3.94 28.28 3.18
CA PRO A 113 -3.03 27.46 2.40
C PRO A 113 -1.64 28.08 2.41
N VAL A 114 -0.71 27.54 3.22
CA VAL A 114 0.69 27.98 3.21
C VAL A 114 1.18 27.85 1.77
N PRO A 115 1.71 28.92 1.15
CA PRO A 115 2.17 28.86 -0.23
C PRO A 115 3.29 27.81 -0.33
N ARG A 116 3.11 26.86 -1.26
CA ARG A 116 4.11 25.82 -1.53
C ARG A 116 5.40 26.53 -1.98
N PRO A 117 6.55 26.31 -1.31
CA PRO A 117 7.80 26.94 -1.71
C PRO A 117 8.17 26.54 -3.14
N PRO A 118 9.08 27.26 -3.83
CA PRO A 118 9.56 26.79 -5.13
C PRO A 118 10.26 25.43 -4.99
N PHE A 119 10.02 24.53 -5.94
CA PHE A 119 10.68 23.22 -5.98
C PHE A 119 12.19 23.40 -6.18
N ARG A 120 12.99 22.60 -5.48
CA ARG A 120 14.45 22.59 -5.61
C ARG A 120 14.89 21.27 -6.25
N PRO A 121 15.14 21.25 -7.57
CA PRO A 121 15.45 20.01 -8.28
C PRO A 121 16.85 19.49 -7.93
N VAL A 122 17.03 18.17 -8.08
CA VAL A 122 18.30 17.47 -7.92
C VAL A 122 18.71 16.90 -9.27
N THR A 123 19.90 17.26 -9.75
CA THR A 123 20.39 16.80 -11.06
C THR A 123 20.47 15.28 -11.12
N ILE A 124 19.96 14.69 -12.21
CA ILE A 124 19.89 13.24 -12.38
C ILE A 124 21.11 12.77 -13.16
N ARG A 125 21.96 11.95 -12.53
CA ARG A 125 23.11 11.29 -13.17
C ARG A 125 22.98 9.78 -13.18
N THR A 126 22.17 9.24 -12.28
CA THR A 126 21.95 7.80 -12.10
C THR A 126 20.46 7.50 -11.92
N ALA A 127 20.09 6.21 -12.07
CA ALA A 127 18.74 5.73 -11.74
C ALA A 127 18.36 6.00 -10.27
N GLN A 128 19.34 5.99 -9.36
CA GLN A 128 19.10 6.35 -7.96
C GLN A 128 18.75 7.83 -7.81
N ASP A 129 19.38 8.71 -8.58
CA ASP A 129 19.08 10.14 -8.54
C ASP A 129 17.67 10.42 -9.08
N ALA A 130 17.23 9.71 -10.12
CA ALA A 130 15.85 9.80 -10.62
C ALA A 130 14.83 9.42 -9.54
N ARG A 131 15.07 8.32 -8.81
CA ARG A 131 14.22 7.90 -7.69
C ARG A 131 14.20 8.91 -6.55
N ARG A 132 15.35 9.52 -6.23
CA ARG A 132 15.44 10.58 -5.22
C ARG A 132 14.73 11.86 -5.67
N ALA A 133 14.88 12.27 -6.92
CA ALA A 133 14.19 13.43 -7.48
C ALA A 133 12.67 13.27 -7.41
N ALA A 134 12.15 12.09 -7.78
CA ALA A 134 10.73 11.76 -7.64
C ALA A 134 10.27 11.82 -6.16
N ALA A 135 11.06 11.26 -5.23
CA ALA A 135 10.73 11.31 -3.80
C ALA A 135 10.70 12.74 -3.25
N GLU A 136 11.68 13.59 -3.60
CA GLU A 136 11.67 15.00 -3.18
C GLU A 136 10.47 15.75 -3.76
N TYR A 137 10.08 15.44 -5.00
CA TYR A 137 8.90 16.04 -5.61
C TYR A 137 7.61 15.66 -4.90
N LEU A 138 7.45 14.38 -4.53
CA LEU A 138 6.28 13.94 -3.77
C LEU A 138 6.23 14.58 -2.38
N ARG A 139 7.36 14.74 -1.69
CA ARG A 139 7.39 15.50 -0.42
C ARG A 139 7.01 16.96 -0.62
N TRP A 140 7.51 17.57 -1.69
CA TRP A 140 7.16 18.93 -2.07
C TRP A 140 5.67 19.11 -2.40
N LEU A 141 5.02 18.09 -2.98
CA LEU A 141 3.58 18.07 -3.21
C LEU A 141 2.76 18.02 -1.91
N GLY A 142 3.35 17.54 -0.81
CA GLY A 142 2.73 17.44 0.50
C GLY A 142 2.61 16.02 1.04
N PHE A 143 3.15 15.01 0.35
CA PHE A 143 3.10 13.63 0.85
C PHE A 143 4.09 13.42 1.99
N GLU A 144 3.64 12.73 3.03
CA GLU A 144 4.42 12.47 4.23
C GLU A 144 5.16 11.13 4.15
N GLN A 145 6.21 10.98 4.97
CA GLN A 145 6.97 9.73 5.14
C GLN A 145 7.48 9.10 3.83
N VAL A 146 7.77 9.92 2.82
CA VAL A 146 8.22 9.43 1.51
C VAL A 146 9.62 8.83 1.60
N GLN A 147 9.76 7.57 1.22
CA GLN A 147 10.98 6.78 1.24
C GLN A 147 11.24 6.13 -0.12
N VAL A 148 12.52 6.09 -0.51
CA VAL A 148 12.99 5.42 -1.73
C VAL A 148 13.40 4.00 -1.38
N ALA A 149 12.96 3.03 -2.18
CA ALA A 149 13.39 1.65 -2.06
C ALA A 149 14.89 1.52 -2.37
N ALA A 150 15.66 0.90 -1.46
CA ALA A 150 17.10 0.73 -1.62
C ALA A 150 17.48 -0.03 -2.92
N ARG A 151 16.60 -0.93 -3.38
CA ARG A 151 16.69 -1.64 -4.66
C ARG A 151 15.31 -1.65 -5.30
N THR A 152 15.24 -1.65 -6.63
CA THR A 152 13.95 -1.78 -7.34
C THR A 152 13.36 -3.16 -7.01
N PRO A 153 12.20 -3.21 -6.34
CA PRO A 153 11.57 -4.47 -5.99
C PRO A 153 10.90 -5.09 -7.22
N ALA A 154 10.64 -6.40 -7.17
CA ALA A 154 9.91 -7.09 -8.24
C ALA A 154 8.50 -6.52 -8.49
N SER A 155 7.94 -5.79 -7.52
CA SER A 155 6.66 -5.09 -7.64
C SER A 155 6.72 -3.82 -8.50
N GLY A 156 7.91 -3.32 -8.84
CA GLY A 156 8.08 -2.09 -9.62
C GLY A 156 7.84 -0.79 -8.82
N ILE A 157 7.61 -0.87 -7.51
CA ILE A 157 7.37 0.31 -6.66
C ILE A 157 8.69 0.82 -6.09
N ASP A 158 9.16 1.95 -6.59
CA ASP A 158 10.44 2.55 -6.24
C ASP A 158 10.35 3.55 -5.08
N VAL A 159 9.18 4.16 -4.87
CA VAL A 159 8.95 5.17 -3.84
C VAL A 159 7.63 4.89 -3.12
N ARG A 160 7.59 5.05 -1.80
CA ARG A 160 6.38 4.93 -0.97
C ARG A 160 6.30 6.04 0.06
N GLY A 161 5.11 6.52 0.36
CA GLY A 161 4.83 7.44 1.47
C GLY A 161 3.41 7.24 1.99
N THR A 162 2.99 8.06 2.94
CA THR A 162 1.63 8.01 3.47
C THR A 162 0.63 8.40 2.38
N GLY A 163 -0.17 7.44 1.92
CA GLY A 163 -1.18 7.65 0.87
C GLY A 163 -0.63 7.82 -0.55
N VAL A 164 0.63 7.47 -0.80
CA VAL A 164 1.23 7.52 -2.15
C VAL A 164 2.21 6.39 -2.40
N LEU A 165 2.25 5.92 -3.63
CA LEU A 165 3.30 5.07 -4.16
C LEU A 165 3.70 5.53 -5.55
N ALA A 166 4.95 5.25 -5.93
CA ALA A 166 5.47 5.68 -7.22
C ALA A 166 6.37 4.63 -7.88
N HIS A 167 6.25 4.54 -9.20
CA HIS A 167 7.21 3.88 -10.07
C HIS A 167 8.08 4.94 -10.76
N VAL A 168 9.38 4.65 -10.90
CA VAL A 168 10.31 5.51 -11.61
C VAL A 168 11.04 4.69 -12.66
N ASP A 169 10.80 4.98 -13.94
CA ASP A 169 11.50 4.36 -15.06
C ASP A 169 12.72 5.21 -15.46
N PRO A 170 13.96 4.78 -15.14
CA PRO A 170 15.18 5.49 -15.49
C PRO A 170 15.70 5.12 -16.88
N SER A 171 14.96 4.33 -17.66
CA SER A 171 15.43 3.85 -18.96
C SER A 171 15.40 4.96 -20.02
N THR A 172 16.18 4.74 -21.08
CA THR A 172 16.18 5.59 -22.27
C THR A 172 15.09 5.21 -23.28
N ALA A 173 14.25 4.22 -22.95
CA ALA A 173 13.12 3.79 -23.76
C ALA A 173 11.81 4.29 -23.11
N PRO A 174 10.77 4.61 -23.89
CA PRO A 174 9.50 5.02 -23.32
C PRO A 174 8.91 3.94 -22.40
N ALA A 175 8.38 4.34 -21.25
CA ALA A 175 7.73 3.43 -20.31
C ALA A 175 6.48 2.80 -20.94
N GLY A 176 6.35 1.49 -20.80
CA GLY A 176 5.31 0.69 -21.45
C GLY A 176 4.03 0.50 -20.63
N LEU A 177 2.98 0.02 -21.30
CA LEU A 177 1.64 -0.20 -20.76
C LEU A 177 1.64 -1.01 -19.45
N ARG A 178 2.41 -2.12 -19.40
CA ARG A 178 2.46 -3.01 -18.24
C ARG A 178 2.92 -2.29 -16.96
N ALA A 179 3.81 -1.31 -17.06
CA ALA A 179 4.28 -0.55 -15.91
C ALA A 179 3.15 0.30 -15.32
N VAL A 180 2.36 0.96 -16.16
CA VAL A 180 1.19 1.76 -15.76
C VAL A 180 0.13 0.88 -15.08
N GLU A 181 -0.24 -0.24 -15.69
CA GLU A 181 -1.29 -1.12 -15.14
C GLU A 181 -0.85 -1.79 -13.82
N THR A 182 0.42 -2.21 -13.73
CA THR A 182 0.97 -2.80 -12.50
C THR A 182 1.00 -1.76 -11.38
N LEU A 183 1.43 -0.54 -11.68
CA LEU A 183 1.46 0.55 -10.72
C LEU A 183 0.05 0.89 -10.22
N TRP A 184 -0.93 1.01 -11.13
CA TRP A 184 -2.32 1.29 -10.78
C TRP A 184 -2.92 0.21 -9.87
N LEU A 185 -2.69 -1.07 -10.18
CA LEU A 185 -3.16 -2.18 -9.34
C LEU A 185 -2.55 -2.13 -7.93
N ASN A 186 -1.27 -1.79 -7.79
CA ASN A 186 -0.65 -1.59 -6.48
C ASN A 186 -1.30 -0.41 -5.74
N GLY A 187 -1.55 0.71 -6.43
CA GLY A 187 -2.25 1.89 -5.88
C GLY A 187 -3.61 1.56 -5.31
N LEU A 188 -4.45 0.90 -6.12
CA LEU A 188 -5.77 0.45 -5.69
C LEU A 188 -5.70 -0.47 -4.46
N ASN A 189 -4.75 -1.39 -4.48
CA ASN A 189 -4.59 -2.38 -3.45
C ASN A 189 -4.12 -1.78 -2.11
N ASP A 190 -3.27 -0.76 -2.16
CA ASP A 190 -2.77 -0.04 -0.97
C ASP A 190 -3.67 1.17 -0.60
N SER A 191 -4.76 1.40 -1.36
CA SER A 191 -5.62 2.59 -1.24
C SER A 191 -4.80 3.90 -1.27
N ALA A 192 -3.81 3.94 -2.16
CA ALA A 192 -2.83 5.02 -2.27
C ALA A 192 -2.85 5.64 -3.66
N GLU A 193 -2.48 6.92 -3.73
CA GLU A 193 -2.27 7.60 -5.00
C GLU A 193 -1.07 6.98 -5.73
N ALA A 194 -1.26 6.51 -6.96
CA ALA A 194 -0.21 5.87 -7.74
C ALA A 194 0.36 6.86 -8.76
N VAL A 195 1.66 7.17 -8.69
CA VAL A 195 2.29 8.17 -9.56
C VAL A 195 3.42 7.55 -10.38
N CYS A 196 3.46 7.80 -11.68
CA CYS A 196 4.52 7.30 -12.54
C CYS A 196 5.46 8.43 -12.94
N PHE A 197 6.77 8.15 -12.92
CA PHE A 197 7.81 9.02 -13.45
C PHE A 197 8.63 8.26 -14.49
N ALA A 198 8.97 8.91 -15.61
CA ALA A 198 9.84 8.32 -16.63
C ALA A 198 10.83 9.35 -17.19
N LEU A 199 12.07 8.94 -17.49
CA LEU A 199 13.05 9.81 -18.15
C LEU A 199 12.75 9.98 -19.64
N ALA A 200 12.50 8.87 -20.35
CA ALA A 200 12.23 8.88 -21.79
C ALA A 200 10.74 9.04 -22.16
N GLY A 201 9.89 9.39 -21.19
CA GLY A 201 8.45 9.51 -21.37
C GLY A 201 7.75 8.15 -21.48
N TYR A 202 6.65 8.12 -22.23
CA TYR A 202 5.67 7.02 -22.21
C TYR A 202 5.30 6.61 -23.63
N ALA A 203 5.12 5.31 -23.85
CA ALA A 203 4.54 4.81 -25.08
C ALA A 203 3.09 5.34 -25.24
N PRO A 204 2.60 5.53 -26.48
CA PRO A 204 1.25 6.06 -26.74
C PRO A 204 0.15 5.29 -25.99
N GLU A 205 0.18 3.96 -26.05
CA GLU A 205 -0.76 3.08 -25.37
C GLU A 205 -0.71 3.20 -23.84
N ALA A 206 0.48 3.50 -23.29
CA ALA A 206 0.65 3.71 -21.85
C ALA A 206 0.04 5.05 -21.40
N ARG A 207 0.10 6.08 -22.25
CA ARG A 207 -0.54 7.38 -22.00
C ARG A 207 -2.06 7.27 -22.03
N GLU A 208 -2.61 6.70 -23.10
CA GLU A 208 -4.05 6.47 -23.23
C GLU A 208 -4.60 5.70 -22.04
N ARG A 209 -3.91 4.61 -21.65
CA ARG A 209 -4.31 3.83 -20.48
C ARG A 209 -4.21 4.61 -19.17
N ALA A 210 -3.18 5.42 -18.97
CA ALA A 210 -3.06 6.23 -17.76
C ALA A 210 -4.19 7.26 -17.64
N ASP A 211 -4.65 7.81 -18.75
CA ASP A 211 -5.78 8.75 -18.78
C ASP A 211 -7.09 8.07 -18.39
N GLU A 212 -7.36 6.87 -18.92
CA GLU A 212 -8.52 6.06 -18.51
C GLU A 212 -8.52 5.72 -17.01
N LEU A 213 -7.33 5.47 -16.45
CA LEU A 213 -7.15 5.07 -15.06
C LEU A 213 -6.97 6.27 -14.11
N ALA A 214 -6.97 7.49 -14.63
CA ALA A 214 -6.62 8.72 -13.92
C ALA A 214 -5.29 8.62 -13.15
N LEU A 215 -4.29 7.96 -13.74
CA LEU A 215 -2.96 7.78 -13.16
C LEU A 215 -2.05 8.96 -13.54
N PRO A 216 -1.55 9.74 -12.56
CA PRO A 216 -0.63 10.84 -12.81
C PRO A 216 0.69 10.41 -13.46
N LEU A 217 0.99 10.96 -14.65
CA LEU A 217 2.23 10.74 -15.39
C LEU A 217 3.14 11.98 -15.37
N PHE A 218 4.42 11.79 -15.07
CA PHE A 218 5.43 12.85 -15.10
C PHE A 218 6.66 12.43 -15.91
N VAL A 219 7.19 13.36 -16.71
CA VAL A 219 8.52 13.19 -17.33
C VAL A 219 9.55 13.87 -16.44
N LEU A 220 10.61 13.15 -16.07
CA LEU A 220 11.75 13.70 -15.37
C LEU A 220 12.80 14.14 -16.39
N ASP A 221 13.14 15.43 -16.40
CA ASP A 221 14.33 15.87 -17.15
C ASP A 221 15.63 15.59 -16.35
N LEU A 222 16.78 15.67 -17.03
CA LEU A 222 18.08 15.44 -16.37
C LEU A 222 18.45 16.54 -15.36
N THR A 223 17.73 17.67 -15.34
CA THR A 223 17.88 18.69 -14.30
C THR A 223 17.21 18.28 -13.00
N GLY A 224 16.30 17.30 -13.05
CA GLY A 224 15.56 16.77 -11.90
C GLY A 224 14.19 17.40 -11.72
N THR A 225 13.67 18.14 -12.70
CA THR A 225 12.36 18.79 -12.62
C THR A 225 11.31 17.91 -13.28
N PRO A 226 10.31 17.41 -12.54
CA PRO A 226 9.21 16.65 -13.14
C PRO A 226 8.24 17.58 -13.87
N SER A 227 7.91 17.23 -15.11
CA SER A 227 6.89 17.91 -15.92
C SER A 227 5.64 17.04 -16.03
N PRO A 228 4.43 17.57 -15.72
CA PRO A 228 3.19 16.81 -15.84
C PRO A 228 2.89 16.48 -17.30
N VAL A 229 2.47 15.25 -17.57
CA VAL A 229 2.21 14.76 -18.93
C VAL A 229 0.72 14.74 -19.24
N ASN A 230 -0.13 14.44 -18.26
CA ASN A 230 -1.57 14.28 -18.45
C ASN A 230 -2.41 15.07 -17.44
N ASP A 231 -3.73 15.05 -17.62
CA ASP A 231 -4.67 15.79 -16.78
C ASP A 231 -4.64 15.34 -15.32
N ALA A 232 -4.47 14.04 -15.06
CA ALA A 232 -4.31 13.51 -13.72
C ALA A 232 -3.08 14.11 -12.99
N ALA A 233 -1.95 14.26 -13.69
CA ALA A 233 -0.77 14.93 -13.15
C ALA A 233 -1.00 16.42 -12.88
N HIS A 234 -1.71 17.12 -13.77
CA HIS A 234 -2.09 18.53 -13.54
C HIS A 234 -3.06 18.68 -12.36
N HIS A 235 -4.00 17.74 -12.20
CA HIS A 235 -4.90 17.71 -11.07
C HIS A 235 -4.11 17.53 -9.77
N LEU A 236 -3.22 16.53 -9.71
CA LEU A 236 -2.37 16.27 -8.54
C LEU A 236 -1.54 17.49 -8.13
N LEU A 237 -1.04 18.28 -9.08
CA LEU A 237 -0.31 19.52 -8.80
C LEU A 237 -1.16 20.59 -8.10
N ARG A 238 -2.43 20.68 -8.49
CA ARG A 238 -3.40 21.67 -7.97
C ARG A 238 -4.00 21.23 -6.64
N THR A 239 -4.11 19.92 -6.40
CA THR A 239 -4.57 19.38 -5.13
C THR A 239 -3.58 19.74 -4.02
N ARG A 240 -4.07 20.37 -2.95
CA ARG A 240 -3.30 20.58 -1.73
C ARG A 240 -3.57 19.42 -0.77
N ARG A 241 -2.51 18.88 -0.19
CA ARG A 241 -2.54 17.82 0.82
C ARG A 241 -1.99 18.38 2.14
#